data_AF-A0A2T3JMI8-F1
#
_entry.id   AF-A0A2T3JMI8-F1
#
_cell.length_a   1.000
_cell.length_b   1.000
_cell.length_c   1.000
_cell.angle_alpha   90.00
_cell.angle_beta   90.00
_cell.angle_gamma   90.00
#
_symmetry.space_group_name_H-M   'P 1'
#
loop_
_entity.id
_entity.type
_entity.pdbx_description
1 polymer ?
#
loop_
_entity_poly.entity_id
_entity_poly.type
_entity_poly.pdbx_seq_one_letter_code
_entity_poly.pdbx_strand_id
1 'polypeptide(L)'
;MSGILNLDLDAASFDCTCQYINLFNTKKSSFKYINRLIVDVKLVSLVSLSNIDDYFSGFDANERQESYNNINVNCQKKFFLGSKFTNKTINLKKIVNDLIKMQFRTDSILIISIPDKIFDQCNNNDVTYFFRKTKIWAIDQKIAINFIINGATVTSVIKPQLALLNRYISGLATLQHVDDTHSNYHVIFWGSHHGVISNVEFNLNTNDRNQYYVSSRENDSNYHSGLKFTDDERIYAPMTAIGDGIHVPGKVIISNTNTDLFNILETIHIQASTVILSCYDTHEVKQLALDSFHLRRKAGSAVKIIVREMAQCLRYSDEKFLMKAGINLITPYNMSYAKFLSLIEAIQGQIFTRQIPDSIESLLKFDREYGYKGYLSNKNFVSYCSKLIEVSEQTQLHFSLIKLNLLPGMSAEECLRLCHIRRDGDIATACEHAIYVLFSAVRMNDAQIALNNIFDIPVSDLFHSHIIIEDNYDFELELKNIIKHAVDIPSDITITSAEHHLSYLNKEHIIPEPAITQFAINKPLKVRCK
;
A
#
# COMPACT_ATOMS: atom_id res chain seq x y z
N MET A 1 3.52 -16.19 27.01
CA MET A 1 2.96 -14.91 27.49
C MET A 1 3.67 -13.81 26.74
N SER A 2 2.95 -13.00 25.97
CA SER A 2 3.52 -11.90 25.18
C SER A 2 3.08 -10.55 25.75
N GLY A 3 3.72 -9.46 25.29
CA GLY A 3 3.24 -8.10 25.52
C GLY A 3 1.98 -7.71 24.72
N ILE A 4 1.29 -8.68 24.10
CA ILE A 4 0.10 -8.51 23.25
C ILE A 4 -0.99 -9.44 23.77
N LEU A 5 -2.18 -8.92 24.04
CA LEU A 5 -3.32 -9.70 24.52
C LEU A 5 -3.88 -10.60 23.41
N ASN A 6 -4.33 -11.81 23.77
CA ASN A 6 -4.91 -12.80 22.85
C ASN A 6 -3.98 -13.26 21.72
N LEU A 7 -2.66 -13.10 21.88
CA LEU A 7 -1.69 -13.67 20.96
C LEU A 7 -1.52 -15.17 21.24
N ASP A 8 -1.54 -15.98 20.18
CA ASP A 8 -1.39 -17.43 20.28
C ASP A 8 -0.14 -17.84 21.07
N LEU A 9 -0.27 -18.89 21.88
CA LEU A 9 0.80 -19.37 22.75
C LEU A 9 2.07 -19.76 21.97
N ASP A 10 1.91 -20.29 20.76
CA ASP A 10 3.02 -20.66 19.87
C ASP A 10 3.76 -19.43 19.29
N ALA A 11 3.10 -18.28 19.23
CA ALA A 11 3.65 -17.00 18.77
C ALA A 11 4.18 -16.11 19.90
N ALA A 12 4.08 -16.57 21.14
CA ALA A 12 4.23 -15.76 22.34
C ALA A 12 5.02 -16.44 23.47
N SER A 13 5.50 -17.67 23.26
CA SER A 13 6.23 -18.44 24.25
C SER A 13 7.71 -18.05 24.24
N PHE A 14 8.27 -17.85 25.43
CA PHE A 14 9.68 -17.55 25.62
C PHE A 14 10.33 -18.73 26.32
N ASP A 15 11.16 -19.46 25.59
CA ASP A 15 11.86 -20.60 26.15
C ASP A 15 13.19 -20.19 26.77
N CYS A 16 13.51 -20.80 27.91
CA CYS A 16 14.80 -20.60 28.55
C CYS A 16 15.90 -21.11 27.60
N THR A 17 17.07 -20.47 27.63
CA THR A 17 18.19 -20.69 26.69
C THR A 17 17.97 -20.16 25.26
N CYS A 18 16.79 -19.62 24.96
CA CYS A 18 16.47 -19.04 23.66
C CYS A 18 16.56 -17.51 23.69
N GLN A 19 16.75 -16.91 22.51
CA GLN A 19 16.74 -15.46 22.34
C GLN A 19 15.77 -15.05 21.24
N TYR A 20 14.92 -14.08 21.54
CA TYR A 20 13.83 -13.62 20.69
C TYR A 20 14.01 -12.13 20.39
N ILE A 21 13.55 -11.68 19.24
CA ILE A 21 13.65 -10.29 18.82
C ILE A 21 12.28 -9.77 18.40
N ASN A 22 11.86 -8.68 19.02
CA ASN A 22 10.70 -7.89 18.63
C ASN A 22 11.14 -6.52 18.11
N LEU A 23 10.76 -6.22 16.87
CA LEU A 23 11.11 -5.02 16.14
C LEU A 23 9.92 -4.04 16.12
N PHE A 24 10.17 -2.77 16.46
CA PHE A 24 9.13 -1.73 16.51
C PHE A 24 9.55 -0.49 15.73
N ASN A 25 8.68 0.01 14.85
CA ASN A 25 8.97 1.26 14.11
C ASN A 25 8.98 2.51 15.00
N THR A 26 8.27 2.48 16.14
CA THR A 26 8.18 3.62 17.06
C THR A 26 8.56 3.23 18.48
N LYS A 27 9.18 4.18 19.19
CA LYS A 27 9.49 4.04 20.61
C LYS A 27 8.23 3.84 21.45
N LYS A 28 7.14 4.54 21.13
CA LYS A 28 5.85 4.45 21.82
C LYS A 28 5.30 3.02 21.82
N SER A 29 5.38 2.31 20.70
CA SER A 29 4.95 0.91 20.61
C SER A 29 5.79 -0.04 21.43
N SER A 30 7.11 0.09 21.37
CA SER A 30 8.01 -0.75 22.17
C SER A 30 7.76 -0.56 23.67
N PHE A 31 7.47 0.68 24.10
CA PHE A 31 7.18 1.01 25.49
C PHE A 31 5.86 0.40 25.96
N LYS A 32 4.80 0.51 25.15
CA LYS A 32 3.50 -0.16 25.41
C LYS A 32 3.67 -1.67 25.58
N TYR A 33 4.41 -2.30 24.67
CA TYR A 33 4.69 -3.74 24.72
C TYR A 33 5.47 -4.15 25.98
N ILE A 34 6.53 -3.41 26.33
CA ILE A 34 7.35 -3.67 27.53
C ILE A 34 6.51 -3.58 28.81
N ASN A 35 5.74 -2.50 28.96
CA ASN A 35 4.92 -2.29 30.16
C ASN A 35 3.91 -3.41 30.36
N ARG A 36 3.33 -3.92 29.28
CA ARG A 36 2.42 -5.06 29.36
C ARG A 36 3.16 -6.34 29.72
N LEU A 37 4.26 -6.64 29.01
CA LEU A 37 5.02 -7.87 29.19
C LEU A 37 5.52 -8.04 30.63
N ILE A 38 6.01 -6.94 31.23
CA ILE A 38 6.53 -6.93 32.60
C ILE A 38 5.44 -7.24 33.65
N VAL A 39 4.18 -6.87 33.39
CA VAL A 39 3.06 -7.14 34.30
C VAL A 39 2.62 -8.61 34.22
N ASP A 40 2.65 -9.20 33.03
CA ASP A 40 2.13 -10.55 32.81
C ASP A 40 3.14 -11.64 33.21
N VAL A 41 4.44 -11.39 33.04
CA VAL A 41 5.48 -12.41 33.23
C VAL A 41 6.11 -12.32 34.62
N LYS A 42 6.28 -13.47 35.27
CA LYS A 42 7.03 -13.59 36.53
C LYS A 42 8.53 -13.69 36.25
N LEU A 43 9.35 -13.15 37.17
CA LEU A 43 10.82 -13.19 37.09
C LEU A 43 11.37 -12.47 35.85
N VAL A 44 11.00 -11.20 35.66
CA VAL A 44 11.51 -10.37 34.56
C VAL A 44 12.64 -9.47 35.04
N SER A 45 13.64 -9.25 34.20
CA SER A 45 14.65 -8.19 34.37
C SER A 45 14.72 -7.32 33.12
N LEU A 46 15.01 -6.02 33.29
CA LEU A 46 15.08 -5.05 32.20
C LEU A 46 16.48 -4.44 32.12
N VAL A 47 17.07 -4.45 30.92
CA VAL A 47 18.27 -3.69 30.58
C VAL A 47 17.95 -2.78 29.40
N SER A 48 18.06 -1.47 29.59
CA SER A 48 17.91 -0.48 28.53
C SER A 48 19.27 0.04 28.10
N LEU A 49 19.56 0.00 26.80
CA LEU A 49 20.73 0.65 26.20
C LEU A 49 20.49 2.15 25.93
N SER A 50 19.42 2.71 26.50
CA SER A 50 19.19 4.16 26.63
C SER A 50 19.34 4.58 28.08
N ASN A 51 19.66 5.86 28.30
CA ASN A 51 19.59 6.43 29.65
C ASN A 51 18.13 6.52 30.13
N ILE A 52 17.90 6.73 31.43
CA ILE A 52 16.54 6.75 31.99
C ILE A 52 15.67 7.88 31.42
N ASP A 53 16.24 9.08 31.25
CA ASP A 53 15.56 10.24 30.66
C ASP A 53 15.24 9.98 29.18
N ASP A 54 16.19 9.44 28.42
CA ASP A 54 16.03 9.05 27.02
C ASP A 54 15.04 7.90 26.86
N TYR A 55 14.93 6.99 27.82
CA TYR A 55 13.95 5.90 27.82
C TYR A 55 12.54 6.44 28.00
N PHE A 56 12.34 7.44 28.87
CA PHE A 56 11.05 8.05 29.15
C PHE A 56 10.72 9.31 28.30
N SER A 57 11.63 9.74 27.42
CA SER A 57 11.37 10.89 26.54
C SER A 57 10.19 10.67 25.57
N GLY A 58 9.37 11.70 25.36
CA GLY A 58 8.22 11.66 24.45
C GLY A 58 6.94 11.03 25.02
N PHE A 59 6.92 10.68 26.32
CA PHE A 59 5.73 10.19 27.03
C PHE A 59 5.21 11.25 28.00
N ASP A 60 3.89 11.24 28.25
CA ASP A 60 3.30 12.17 29.21
C ASP A 60 3.72 11.86 30.66
N ALA A 61 3.43 12.75 31.60
CA ALA A 61 3.86 12.57 33.00
C ALA A 61 3.20 11.35 33.67
N ASN A 62 1.97 11.02 33.29
CA ASN A 62 1.20 9.94 33.90
C ASN A 62 1.69 8.58 33.38
N GLU A 63 1.85 8.43 32.06
CA GLU A 63 2.43 7.25 31.39
C GLU A 63 3.82 6.93 31.93
N ARG A 64 4.65 7.96 32.16
CA ARG A 64 5.99 7.81 32.76
C ARG A 64 5.91 7.27 34.18
N GLN A 65 5.06 7.87 35.02
CA GLN A 65 4.94 7.46 36.42
C GLN A 65 4.39 6.04 36.56
N GLU A 66 3.38 5.69 35.77
CA GLU A 66 2.78 4.36 35.76
C GLU A 66 3.81 3.30 35.33
N SER A 67 4.50 3.54 34.22
CA SER A 67 5.55 2.63 33.72
C SER A 67 6.71 2.48 34.71
N TYR A 68 7.17 3.58 35.30
CA TYR A 68 8.23 3.55 36.31
C TYR A 68 7.82 2.72 37.53
N ASN A 69 6.58 2.85 37.99
CA ASN A 69 6.02 2.03 39.06
C ASN A 69 5.95 0.56 38.64
N ASN A 70 5.45 0.25 37.45
CA ASN A 70 5.37 -1.13 36.94
C ASN A 70 6.75 -1.78 36.84
N ILE A 71 7.76 -1.07 36.31
CA ILE A 71 9.15 -1.55 36.26
C ILE A 71 9.69 -1.78 37.66
N ASN A 72 9.41 -0.89 38.61
CA ASN A 72 9.90 -1.03 39.99
C ASN A 72 9.28 -2.20 40.74
N VAL A 73 7.99 -2.46 40.55
CA VAL A 73 7.26 -3.52 41.24
C VAL A 73 7.55 -4.88 40.64
N ASN A 74 7.59 -4.98 39.30
CA ASN A 74 7.57 -6.27 38.62
C ASN A 74 8.96 -6.74 38.13
N CYS A 75 9.94 -5.83 37.92
CA CYS A 75 11.29 -6.23 37.50
C CYS A 75 12.20 -6.53 38.70
N GLN A 76 12.87 -7.69 38.66
CA GLN A 76 13.86 -8.08 39.67
C GLN A 76 15.11 -7.21 39.61
N LYS A 77 15.60 -6.96 38.39
CA LYS A 77 16.75 -6.10 38.12
C LYS A 77 16.40 -5.14 36.99
N LYS A 78 16.89 -3.91 37.11
CA LYS A 78 16.68 -2.82 36.16
C LYS A 78 17.98 -2.06 35.97
N PHE A 79 18.45 -1.98 34.73
CA PHE A 79 19.67 -1.27 34.38
C PHE A 79 19.38 -0.35 33.19
N PHE A 80 19.88 0.88 33.27
CA PHE A 80 19.82 1.87 32.19
C PHE A 80 21.23 2.31 31.87
N LEU A 81 21.48 2.68 30.61
CA LEU A 81 22.78 3.19 30.20
C LEU A 81 23.09 4.50 30.95
N GLY A 82 24.30 4.66 31.46
CA GLY A 82 24.68 5.90 32.13
C GLY A 82 24.63 7.11 31.18
N SER A 83 24.14 8.26 31.66
CA SER A 83 24.01 9.50 30.88
C SER A 83 25.31 9.97 30.22
N LYS A 84 26.47 9.54 30.70
CA LYS A 84 27.80 9.82 30.12
C LYS A 84 28.06 9.14 28.76
N PHE A 85 27.21 8.19 28.36
CA PHE A 85 27.37 7.40 27.13
C PHE A 85 26.34 7.74 26.04
N THR A 86 25.46 8.71 26.27
CA THR A 86 24.34 9.05 25.37
C THR A 86 24.78 9.71 24.07
N ASN A 87 25.86 10.48 24.11
CA ASN A 87 26.41 11.19 22.96
C ASN A 87 27.66 10.52 22.36
N LYS A 88 28.03 9.33 22.85
CA LYS A 88 29.22 8.59 22.36
C LYS A 88 28.78 7.45 21.44
N THR A 89 29.60 7.16 20.44
CA THR A 89 29.40 6.01 19.58
C THR A 89 29.49 4.72 20.40
N ILE A 90 28.37 4.00 20.47
CA ILE A 90 28.23 2.79 21.27
C ILE A 90 28.81 1.61 20.49
N ASN A 91 29.77 0.89 21.08
CA ASN A 91 30.35 -0.29 20.46
C ASN A 91 29.69 -1.57 20.98
N LEU A 92 28.98 -2.29 20.11
CA LEU A 92 28.25 -3.53 20.44
C LEU A 92 29.15 -4.61 21.09
N LYS A 93 30.42 -4.73 20.69
CA LYS A 93 31.34 -5.72 21.29
C LYS A 93 31.64 -5.41 22.75
N LYS A 94 31.82 -4.13 23.09
CA LYS A 94 32.06 -3.70 24.48
C LYS A 94 30.82 -3.94 25.33
N ILE A 95 29.65 -3.58 24.81
CA ILE A 95 28.37 -3.81 25.50
C ILE A 95 28.16 -5.29 25.80
N VAL A 96 28.36 -6.17 24.83
CA VAL A 96 28.22 -7.64 25.04
C VAL A 96 29.12 -8.13 26.16
N ASN A 97 30.38 -7.69 26.18
CA ASN A 97 31.31 -8.11 27.21
C ASN A 97 30.88 -7.64 28.61
N ASP A 98 30.14 -6.54 28.72
CA ASP A 98 29.61 -6.06 30.00
C ASP A 98 28.28 -6.75 30.36
N LEU A 99 27.39 -6.98 29.37
CA LEU A 99 26.15 -7.73 29.57
C LEU A 99 26.43 -9.13 30.11
N ILE A 100 27.40 -9.85 29.55
CA ILE A 100 27.71 -11.23 29.94
C ILE A 100 28.22 -11.35 31.39
N LYS A 101 28.75 -10.27 31.97
CA LYS A 101 29.17 -10.24 33.38
C LYS A 101 27.98 -10.12 34.33
N MET A 102 26.80 -9.74 33.83
CA MET A 102 25.59 -9.68 34.65
C MET A 102 25.06 -11.08 34.93
N GLN A 103 24.55 -11.27 36.14
CA GLN A 103 23.92 -12.52 36.57
C GLN A 103 22.42 -12.31 36.77
N PHE A 104 21.63 -13.24 36.28
CA PHE A 104 20.17 -13.25 36.43
C PHE A 104 19.71 -14.57 37.04
N ARG A 105 18.47 -14.63 37.52
CA ARG A 105 17.93 -15.87 38.08
C ARG A 105 17.73 -16.88 36.94
N THR A 106 17.95 -18.17 37.19
CA THR A 106 17.59 -19.21 36.21
C THR A 106 16.09 -19.20 35.95
N ASP A 107 15.70 -19.60 34.74
CA ASP A 107 14.30 -19.64 34.30
C ASP A 107 13.60 -18.26 34.35
N SER A 108 14.38 -17.20 34.14
CA SER A 108 13.90 -15.81 34.07
C SER A 108 13.93 -15.25 32.65
N ILE A 109 13.17 -14.18 32.42
CA ILE A 109 13.18 -13.43 31.16
C ILE A 109 13.98 -12.14 31.32
N LEU A 110 14.99 -11.96 30.48
CA LEU A 110 15.75 -10.73 30.36
C LEU A 110 15.25 -9.94 29.13
N ILE A 111 14.69 -8.77 29.38
CA ILE A 111 14.31 -7.81 28.32
C ILE A 111 15.50 -6.87 28.09
N ILE A 112 15.97 -6.77 26.83
CA ILE A 112 17.01 -5.84 26.43
C ILE A 112 16.43 -4.85 25.42
N SER A 113 16.25 -3.59 25.82
CA SER A 113 15.74 -2.51 24.97
C SER A 113 16.89 -1.77 24.27
N ILE A 114 16.85 -1.69 22.94
CA ILE A 114 17.94 -1.19 22.09
C ILE A 114 17.38 -0.20 21.05
N PRO A 115 17.79 1.08 21.06
CA PRO A 115 17.53 1.99 19.97
C PRO A 115 18.21 1.57 18.66
N ASP A 116 17.52 1.74 17.54
CA ASP A 116 18.02 1.43 16.20
C ASP A 116 19.34 2.14 15.85
N LYS A 117 19.50 3.38 16.34
CA LYS A 117 20.73 4.20 16.19
C LYS A 117 22.02 3.50 16.62
N ILE A 118 21.94 2.48 17.49
CA ILE A 118 23.12 1.70 17.90
C ILE A 118 23.64 0.85 16.73
N PHE A 119 22.78 0.47 15.79
CA PHE A 119 23.11 -0.34 14.63
C PHE A 119 23.63 0.48 13.44
N ASP A 120 23.30 1.78 13.34
CA ASP A 120 23.67 2.67 12.20
C ASP A 120 25.17 2.67 11.86
N GLN A 121 26.03 2.47 12.87
CA GLN A 121 27.50 2.52 12.73
C GLN A 121 28.17 1.16 12.91
N CYS A 122 27.40 0.08 13.05
CA CYS A 122 27.92 -1.28 13.25
C CYS A 122 27.96 -2.05 11.93
N ASN A 123 29.08 -2.71 11.64
CA ASN A 123 29.14 -3.63 10.50
C ASN A 123 28.42 -4.96 10.81
N ASN A 124 28.11 -5.73 9.77
CA ASN A 124 27.42 -7.04 9.90
C ASN A 124 28.16 -8.02 10.83
N ASN A 125 29.49 -7.96 10.90
CA ASN A 125 30.28 -8.87 11.74
C ASN A 125 30.12 -8.54 13.23
N ASP A 126 29.99 -7.26 13.59
CA ASP A 126 29.79 -6.81 14.96
C ASP A 126 28.40 -7.20 15.48
N VAL A 127 27.36 -7.05 14.64
CA VAL A 127 25.99 -7.49 14.95
C VAL A 127 25.93 -9.02 15.09
N THR A 128 26.56 -9.75 14.19
CA THR A 128 26.65 -11.22 14.26
C THR A 128 27.38 -11.67 15.54
N TYR A 129 28.49 -11.01 15.87
CA TYR A 129 29.24 -11.28 17.11
C TYR A 129 28.38 -11.05 18.35
N PHE A 130 27.60 -9.97 18.38
CA PHE A 130 26.68 -9.64 19.46
C PHE A 130 25.69 -10.77 19.71
N PHE A 131 24.87 -11.13 18.72
CA PHE A 131 23.82 -12.14 18.88
C PHE A 131 24.36 -13.55 19.12
N ARG A 132 25.55 -13.88 18.59
CA ARG A 132 26.20 -15.16 18.88
C ARG A 132 26.61 -15.26 20.36
N LYS A 133 27.20 -14.19 20.89
CA LYS A 133 27.69 -14.16 22.28
C LYS A 133 26.55 -14.12 23.29
N THR A 134 25.47 -13.38 23.01
CA THR A 134 24.29 -13.35 23.86
C THR A 134 23.54 -14.69 23.85
N LYS A 135 23.52 -15.42 22.72
CA LYS A 135 22.98 -16.78 22.68
C LYS A 135 23.69 -17.72 23.64
N ILE A 136 25.04 -17.73 23.59
CA ILE A 136 25.85 -18.58 24.49
C ILE A 136 25.56 -18.21 25.94
N TRP A 137 25.50 -16.91 26.24
CA TRP A 137 25.18 -16.43 27.58
C TRP A 137 23.77 -16.80 28.06
N ALA A 138 22.77 -16.76 27.18
CA ALA A 138 21.41 -17.21 27.49
C ALA A 138 21.38 -18.69 27.90
N ILE A 139 22.17 -19.52 27.20
CA ILE A 139 22.32 -20.95 27.51
C ILE A 139 23.03 -21.13 28.86
N ASP A 140 24.16 -20.46 29.07
CA ASP A 140 24.98 -20.60 30.29
C ASP A 140 24.21 -20.19 31.56
N GLN A 141 23.42 -19.11 31.48
CA GLN A 141 22.61 -18.61 32.61
C GLN A 141 21.23 -19.29 32.69
N LYS A 142 20.84 -20.11 31.71
CA LYS A 142 19.48 -20.68 31.59
C LYS A 142 18.38 -19.62 31.67
N ILE A 143 18.50 -18.58 30.84
CA ILE A 143 17.53 -17.47 30.76
C ILE A 143 16.97 -17.36 29.35
N ALA A 144 15.77 -16.79 29.22
CA ALA A 144 15.25 -16.34 27.94
C ALA A 144 15.63 -14.86 27.73
N ILE A 145 16.16 -14.49 26.57
CA ILE A 145 16.47 -13.08 26.25
C ILE A 145 15.46 -12.57 25.21
N ASN A 146 14.75 -11.49 25.52
CA ASN A 146 13.89 -10.79 24.56
C ASN A 146 14.49 -9.43 24.21
N PHE A 147 15.02 -9.30 23.00
CA PHE A 147 15.50 -8.04 22.46
C PHE A 147 14.34 -7.24 21.90
N ILE A 148 14.24 -5.99 22.33
CA ILE A 148 13.23 -5.05 21.86
C ILE A 148 13.97 -3.91 21.17
N ILE A 149 13.92 -3.91 19.84
CA ILE A 149 14.65 -2.93 19.02
C ILE A 149 13.64 -1.95 18.46
N ASN A 150 13.90 -0.65 18.64
CA ASN A 150 12.97 0.41 18.24
C ASN A 150 13.62 1.53 17.42
N GLY A 151 12.90 2.00 16.40
CA GLY A 151 13.27 3.19 15.62
C GLY A 151 12.90 3.10 14.14
N ALA A 152 13.22 4.16 13.39
CA ALA A 152 12.74 4.36 12.02
C ALA A 152 13.43 3.43 11.00
N THR A 153 14.66 3.01 11.26
CA THR A 153 15.46 2.15 10.33
C THR A 153 15.20 0.66 10.54
N VAL A 154 14.36 0.31 11.53
CA VAL A 154 14.13 -1.07 11.96
C VAL A 154 13.56 -1.93 10.83
N THR A 155 12.56 -1.45 10.10
CA THR A 155 11.93 -2.22 9.02
C THR A 155 12.82 -2.32 7.78
N SER A 156 13.51 -1.24 7.40
CA SER A 156 14.24 -1.15 6.13
C SER A 156 15.65 -1.73 6.18
N VAL A 157 16.35 -1.61 7.32
CA VAL A 157 17.77 -1.98 7.45
C VAL A 157 17.96 -3.15 8.41
N ILE A 158 17.41 -3.07 9.62
CA ILE A 158 17.68 -4.04 10.68
C ILE A 158 16.95 -5.37 10.44
N LYS A 159 15.68 -5.33 10.01
CA LYS A 159 14.87 -6.53 9.71
C LYS A 159 15.58 -7.52 8.74
N PRO A 160 16.01 -7.11 7.53
CA PRO A 160 16.68 -8.05 6.61
C PRO A 160 18.02 -8.56 7.17
N GLN A 161 18.77 -7.71 7.89
CA GLN A 161 20.04 -8.12 8.51
C GLN A 161 19.85 -9.20 9.58
N LEU A 162 18.85 -9.05 10.45
CA LEU A 162 18.56 -10.01 11.53
C LEU A 162 17.91 -11.30 11.02
N ALA A 163 17.15 -11.25 9.92
CA ALA A 163 16.57 -12.45 9.30
C ALA A 163 17.66 -13.46 8.86
N LEU A 164 18.85 -12.98 8.49
CA LEU A 164 20.01 -13.81 8.15
C LEU A 164 20.65 -14.49 9.38
N LEU A 165 20.34 -14.04 10.59
CA LEU A 165 20.90 -14.55 11.84
C LEU A 165 20.05 -15.64 12.51
N ASN A 166 19.15 -16.31 11.76
CA ASN A 166 18.28 -17.38 12.27
C ASN A 166 19.00 -18.52 13.02
N ARG A 167 20.29 -18.73 12.76
CA ARG A 167 21.11 -19.71 13.52
C ARG A 167 21.38 -19.27 14.96
N TYR A 168 21.35 -17.97 15.22
CA TYR A 168 21.62 -17.39 16.52
C TYR A 168 20.35 -16.99 17.25
N ILE A 169 19.29 -16.58 16.56
CA ILE A 169 18.05 -16.14 17.18
C ILE A 169 16.96 -17.21 17.04
N SER A 170 16.15 -17.38 18.09
CA SER A 170 15.06 -18.37 18.14
C SER A 170 13.75 -17.81 17.61
N GLY A 171 13.56 -16.49 17.59
CA GLY A 171 12.41 -15.86 16.97
C GLY A 171 12.64 -14.40 16.59
N LEU A 172 11.92 -13.96 15.57
CA LEU A 172 11.94 -12.62 15.01
C LEU A 172 10.52 -12.19 14.62
N ALA A 173 10.05 -11.10 15.20
CA ALA A 173 8.74 -10.52 14.90
C ALA A 173 8.84 -9.00 14.76
N THR A 174 7.91 -8.42 13.99
CA THR A 174 7.87 -6.98 13.71
C THR A 174 6.47 -6.41 13.92
N LEU A 175 6.37 -5.27 14.60
CA LEU A 175 5.13 -4.51 14.74
C LEU A 175 5.18 -3.24 13.88
N GLN A 176 4.21 -3.10 12.98
CA GLN A 176 4.05 -1.96 12.09
C GLN A 176 2.68 -1.31 12.31
N HIS A 177 2.60 0.00 12.26
CA HIS A 177 1.32 0.72 12.29
C HIS A 177 0.76 0.79 10.89
N VAL A 178 -0.54 0.49 10.76
CA VAL A 178 -1.30 0.71 9.53
C VAL A 178 -1.99 2.07 9.65
N ASP A 179 -2.73 2.28 10.75
CA ASP A 179 -3.41 3.53 11.10
C ASP A 179 -3.19 3.86 12.60
N ASP A 180 -3.86 4.89 13.13
CA ASP A 180 -3.77 5.29 14.55
C ASP A 180 -4.28 4.22 15.54
N THR A 181 -5.22 3.37 15.11
CA THR A 181 -5.85 2.34 15.95
C THR A 181 -5.48 0.90 15.56
N HIS A 182 -4.99 0.70 14.34
CA HIS A 182 -4.68 -0.60 13.75
C HIS A 182 -3.18 -0.79 13.57
N SER A 183 -2.63 -1.87 14.12
CA SER A 183 -1.24 -2.27 13.94
C SER A 183 -1.17 -3.71 13.43
N ASN A 184 -0.21 -4.02 12.56
CA ASN A 184 0.07 -5.38 12.14
C ASN A 184 1.28 -5.92 12.93
N TYR A 185 1.14 -7.10 13.51
CA TYR A 185 2.23 -7.86 14.12
C TYR A 185 2.56 -9.08 13.27
N HIS A 186 3.71 -8.99 12.59
CA HIS A 186 4.22 -10.03 11.69
C HIS A 186 5.29 -10.85 12.39
N VAL A 187 5.01 -12.12 12.65
CA VAL A 187 5.98 -13.11 13.11
C VAL A 187 6.66 -13.73 11.89
N ILE A 188 7.93 -13.38 11.67
CA ILE A 188 8.73 -13.93 10.57
C ILE A 188 9.03 -15.39 10.86
N PHE A 189 9.54 -15.67 12.05
CA PHE A 189 9.65 -17.01 12.61
C PHE A 189 9.69 -16.94 14.13
N TRP A 190 9.18 -17.98 14.78
CA TRP A 190 9.22 -18.11 16.23
C TRP A 190 9.33 -19.57 16.60
N GLY A 191 10.49 -19.95 17.14
CA GLY A 191 10.76 -21.28 17.65
C GLY A 191 10.44 -21.37 19.13
N SER A 192 9.65 -22.37 19.49
CA SER A 192 9.40 -22.78 20.86
C SER A 192 9.53 -24.31 21.00
N HIS A 193 9.40 -24.81 22.22
CA HIS A 193 9.36 -26.24 22.50
C HIS A 193 8.12 -26.93 21.92
N HIS A 194 7.10 -26.17 21.50
CA HIS A 194 5.92 -26.68 20.81
C HIS A 194 6.12 -26.79 19.29
N GLY A 195 7.19 -26.20 18.75
CA GLY A 195 7.48 -26.19 17.33
C GLY A 195 7.91 -24.81 16.84
N VAL A 196 8.03 -24.68 15.52
CA VAL A 196 8.39 -23.42 14.87
C VAL A 196 7.19 -22.94 14.08
N ILE A 197 6.73 -21.71 14.36
CA ILE A 197 5.82 -21.00 13.48
C ILE A 197 6.62 -20.04 12.61
N SER A 198 6.15 -19.79 11.39
CA SER A 198 6.77 -18.84 10.48
C SER A 198 5.74 -18.12 9.64
N ASN A 199 6.02 -16.86 9.34
CA ASN A 199 5.24 -15.98 8.47
C ASN A 199 3.76 -15.89 8.87
N VAL A 200 3.49 -15.54 10.13
CA VAL A 200 2.14 -15.35 10.66
C VAL A 200 1.89 -13.87 10.92
N GLU A 201 0.77 -13.34 10.44
CA GLU A 201 0.36 -11.95 10.66
C GLU A 201 -0.87 -11.88 11.58
N PHE A 202 -0.79 -10.96 12.54
CA PHE A 202 -1.87 -10.66 13.48
C PHE A 202 -2.24 -9.19 13.34
N ASN A 203 -3.51 -8.93 13.04
CA ASN A 203 -4.05 -7.59 13.15
C ASN A 203 -4.31 -7.28 14.63
N LEU A 204 -3.76 -6.17 15.07
CA LEU A 204 -3.82 -5.69 16.44
C LEU A 204 -4.64 -4.41 16.49
N ASN A 205 -5.53 -4.35 17.48
CA ASN A 205 -6.18 -3.12 17.87
C ASN A 205 -5.59 -2.64 19.20
N THR A 206 -5.79 -1.36 19.50
CA THR A 206 -5.41 -0.76 20.78
C THR A 206 -6.66 -0.52 21.63
N ASN A 207 -6.68 -0.98 22.88
CA ASN A 207 -7.79 -0.73 23.79
C ASN A 207 -7.68 0.66 24.47
N ASP A 208 -8.70 1.06 25.24
CA ASP A 208 -8.74 2.34 25.97
C ASP A 208 -7.59 2.51 26.98
N ARG A 209 -6.93 1.40 27.37
CA ARG A 209 -5.75 1.38 28.24
C ARG A 209 -4.44 1.37 27.46
N ASN A 210 -4.47 1.69 26.17
CA ASN A 210 -3.30 1.73 25.30
C ASN A 210 -2.56 0.38 25.12
N GLN A 211 -3.25 -0.75 25.36
CA GLN A 211 -2.69 -2.09 25.22
C GLN A 211 -3.07 -2.71 23.88
N TYR A 212 -2.12 -3.44 23.29
CA TYR A 212 -2.34 -4.21 22.06
C TYR A 212 -3.13 -5.49 22.35
N TYR A 213 -4.15 -5.76 21.54
CA TYR A 213 -4.85 -7.04 21.53
C TYR A 213 -5.07 -7.52 20.10
N VAL A 214 -5.01 -8.82 19.88
CA VAL A 214 -5.31 -9.43 18.57
C VAL A 214 -6.79 -9.23 18.26
N SER A 215 -7.09 -8.51 17.18
CA SER A 215 -8.45 -8.30 16.67
C SER A 215 -8.83 -9.36 15.64
N SER A 216 -7.88 -9.72 14.77
CA SER A 216 -8.00 -10.88 13.90
C SER A 216 -6.62 -11.48 13.63
N ARG A 217 -6.58 -12.78 13.45
CA ARG A 217 -5.43 -13.47 12.90
C ARG A 217 -5.68 -13.64 11.42
N GLU A 218 -4.74 -13.27 10.56
CA GLU A 218 -4.92 -13.51 9.12
C GLU A 218 -4.92 -15.01 8.76
N ASN A 219 -4.64 -15.89 9.74
CA ASN A 219 -4.60 -17.34 9.57
C ASN A 219 -5.95 -18.06 9.59
N ASP A 220 -7.10 -17.40 9.80
CA ASP A 220 -8.39 -18.04 9.48
C ASP A 220 -8.72 -17.99 7.97
N SER A 221 -7.83 -17.41 7.14
CA SER A 221 -7.95 -17.50 5.68
C SER A 221 -6.62 -17.56 4.90
N ASN A 222 -5.44 -17.33 5.50
CA ASN A 222 -4.17 -17.21 4.77
C ASN A 222 -3.02 -18.13 5.25
N TYR A 223 -3.30 -19.37 5.69
CA TYR A 223 -2.29 -20.43 5.80
C TYR A 223 -1.98 -21.06 4.42
N HIS A 224 -1.36 -20.30 3.51
CA HIS A 224 -0.77 -20.85 2.28
C HIS A 224 0.72 -20.58 2.18
N SER A 225 1.42 -20.85 3.29
CA SER A 225 2.85 -21.10 3.32
C SER A 225 3.05 -22.59 3.62
N GLY A 226 2.97 -23.44 2.59
CA GLY A 226 3.37 -24.86 2.66
C GLY A 226 2.35 -25.90 2.17
N LEU A 227 1.08 -25.55 2.00
CA LEU A 227 0.15 -26.40 1.24
C LEU A 227 0.46 -26.19 -0.24
N LYS A 228 1.09 -27.18 -0.89
CA LYS A 228 0.92 -27.36 -2.33
C LYS A 228 -0.58 -27.57 -2.53
N PHE A 229 -1.29 -26.51 -2.89
CA PHE A 229 -2.64 -26.66 -3.37
C PHE A 229 -2.60 -27.66 -4.53
N THR A 230 -3.51 -28.63 -4.50
CA THR A 230 -3.52 -29.70 -5.51
C THR A 230 -3.68 -29.17 -6.94
N ASP A 231 -4.15 -27.93 -7.07
CA ASP A 231 -4.40 -27.23 -8.33
C ASP A 231 -3.40 -26.10 -8.65
N ASP A 232 -2.32 -25.89 -7.88
CA ASP A 232 -1.39 -24.77 -8.12
C ASP A 232 -0.72 -24.82 -9.51
N GLU A 233 -0.47 -26.05 -10.02
CA GLU A 233 0.06 -26.29 -11.37
C GLU A 233 -1.03 -26.25 -12.48
N ARG A 234 -2.32 -26.12 -12.13
CA ARG A 234 -3.41 -26.13 -13.12
C ARG A 234 -3.55 -24.76 -13.76
N ILE A 235 -3.68 -24.75 -15.09
CA ILE A 235 -3.89 -23.56 -15.88
C ILE A 235 -5.21 -23.71 -16.62
N TYR A 236 -6.04 -22.68 -16.55
CA TYR A 236 -7.30 -22.57 -17.26
C TYR A 236 -7.20 -21.39 -18.22
N ALA A 237 -7.50 -21.62 -19.49
CA ALA A 237 -7.43 -20.58 -20.51
C ALA A 237 -8.43 -20.84 -21.64
N PRO A 238 -9.04 -19.81 -22.22
CA PRO A 238 -9.76 -19.98 -23.47
C PRO A 238 -8.79 -20.07 -24.65
N MET A 239 -9.21 -20.73 -25.73
CA MET A 239 -8.45 -20.80 -26.98
C MET A 239 -8.15 -19.41 -27.53
N THR A 240 -9.09 -18.48 -27.34
CA THR A 240 -8.94 -17.06 -27.67
C THR A 240 -7.78 -16.38 -26.94
N ALA A 241 -7.36 -16.85 -25.75
CA ALA A 241 -6.21 -16.29 -25.04
C ALA A 241 -4.88 -16.96 -25.40
N ILE A 242 -4.90 -18.12 -26.06
CA ILE A 242 -3.69 -18.82 -26.50
C ILE A 242 -3.31 -18.37 -27.90
N GLY A 243 -4.28 -18.34 -28.82
CA GLY A 243 -4.09 -18.08 -30.24
C GLY A 243 -4.11 -19.36 -31.08
N ASP A 244 -4.53 -19.23 -32.34
CA ASP A 244 -4.71 -20.37 -33.25
C ASP A 244 -3.38 -21.03 -33.63
N GLY A 245 -3.39 -22.36 -33.77
CA GLY A 245 -2.24 -23.13 -34.27
C GLY A 245 -1.10 -23.37 -33.27
N ILE A 246 -1.28 -23.00 -32.00
CA ILE A 246 -0.28 -23.21 -30.94
C ILE A 246 -0.55 -24.53 -30.22
N HIS A 247 0.50 -25.34 -30.06
CA HIS A 247 0.41 -26.60 -29.33
C HIS A 247 0.39 -26.33 -27.83
N VAL A 248 -0.72 -26.68 -27.17
CA VAL A 248 -0.90 -26.43 -25.75
C VAL A 248 -0.34 -27.60 -24.93
N PRO A 249 0.40 -27.35 -23.83
CA PRO A 249 0.83 -28.41 -22.92
C PRO A 249 -0.37 -29.13 -22.29
N GLY A 250 -0.29 -30.45 -22.12
CA GLY A 250 -1.41 -31.28 -21.63
C GLY A 250 -1.91 -30.99 -20.20
N LYS A 251 -1.29 -30.04 -19.48
CA LYS A 251 -1.70 -29.58 -18.14
C LYS A 251 -2.65 -28.37 -18.17
N VAL A 252 -2.90 -27.78 -19.35
CA VAL A 252 -3.80 -26.63 -19.53
C VAL A 252 -5.20 -27.12 -19.89
N ILE A 253 -6.21 -26.64 -19.18
CA ILE A 253 -7.62 -26.89 -19.48
C ILE A 253 -8.11 -25.75 -20.38
N ILE A 254 -8.56 -26.11 -21.58
CA ILE A 254 -8.94 -25.16 -22.63
C ILE A 254 -10.46 -25.07 -22.75
N SER A 255 -10.98 -23.85 -22.82
CA SER A 255 -12.35 -23.56 -23.28
C SER A 255 -12.31 -22.84 -24.64
N ASN A 256 -13.46 -22.61 -25.27
CA ASN A 256 -13.48 -21.80 -26.51
C ASN A 256 -13.38 -20.30 -26.20
N THR A 257 -14.21 -19.82 -25.27
CA THR A 257 -14.33 -18.39 -24.92
C THR A 257 -14.14 -18.13 -23.42
N ASN A 258 -13.97 -16.85 -23.04
CA ASN A 258 -13.98 -16.43 -21.64
C ASN A 258 -15.27 -16.87 -20.92
N THR A 259 -16.43 -16.72 -21.57
CA THR A 259 -17.73 -17.08 -20.99
C THR A 259 -17.81 -18.58 -20.71
N ASP A 260 -17.39 -19.41 -21.67
CA ASP A 260 -17.32 -20.86 -21.48
C ASP A 260 -16.36 -21.23 -20.34
N LEU A 261 -15.26 -20.50 -20.22
CA LEU A 261 -14.31 -20.72 -19.12
C LEU A 261 -14.96 -20.41 -17.76
N PHE A 262 -15.64 -19.27 -17.63
CA PHE A 262 -16.32 -18.92 -16.38
C PHE A 262 -17.41 -19.93 -16.01
N ASN A 263 -18.18 -20.43 -16.98
CA ASN A 263 -19.14 -21.51 -16.75
C ASN A 263 -18.47 -22.77 -16.16
N ILE A 264 -17.28 -23.15 -16.65
CA ILE A 264 -16.49 -24.25 -16.07
C ILE A 264 -16.05 -23.91 -14.64
N LEU A 265 -15.52 -22.71 -14.42
CA LEU A 265 -15.04 -22.25 -13.11
C LEU A 265 -16.16 -22.06 -12.07
N GLU A 266 -17.41 -21.91 -12.50
CA GLU A 266 -18.55 -21.91 -11.58
C GLU A 266 -18.79 -23.30 -10.99
N THR A 267 -18.66 -24.35 -11.80
CA THR A 267 -18.91 -25.75 -11.42
C THR A 267 -17.77 -26.39 -10.63
N ILE A 268 -16.57 -25.83 -10.67
CA ILE A 268 -15.36 -26.38 -10.06
C ILE A 268 -14.85 -25.45 -8.96
N HIS A 269 -14.39 -26.02 -7.84
CA HIS A 269 -13.72 -25.26 -6.80
C HIS A 269 -12.21 -25.16 -7.11
N ILE A 270 -11.75 -23.94 -7.42
CA ILE A 270 -10.32 -23.62 -7.60
C ILE A 270 -9.80 -22.84 -6.40
N GLN A 271 -8.51 -23.02 -6.08
CA GLN A 271 -7.89 -22.39 -4.91
C GLN A 271 -6.60 -21.64 -5.29
N ALA A 272 -5.70 -22.29 -6.04
CA ALA A 272 -4.45 -21.66 -6.47
C ALA A 272 -4.20 -21.76 -7.97
N SER A 273 -5.17 -22.22 -8.76
CA SER A 273 -5.01 -22.32 -10.21
C SER A 273 -4.63 -21.00 -10.89
N THR A 274 -4.03 -21.09 -12.07
CA THR A 274 -3.83 -19.93 -12.96
C THR A 274 -5.00 -19.84 -13.93
N VAL A 275 -5.67 -18.69 -13.99
CA VAL A 275 -6.75 -18.38 -14.92
C VAL A 275 -6.28 -17.30 -15.88
N ILE A 276 -6.33 -17.61 -17.17
CA ILE A 276 -5.94 -16.70 -18.25
C ILE A 276 -7.21 -16.31 -19.00
N LEU A 277 -7.39 -15.02 -19.24
CA LEU A 277 -8.52 -14.45 -19.97
C LEU A 277 -7.98 -13.68 -21.18
N SER A 278 -8.75 -13.63 -22.27
CA SER A 278 -8.44 -12.78 -23.43
C SER A 278 -9.24 -11.48 -23.38
N CYS A 279 -8.67 -10.37 -23.84
CA CYS A 279 -9.40 -9.14 -24.09
C CYS A 279 -9.15 -8.66 -25.52
N TYR A 280 -10.20 -8.52 -26.31
CA TYR A 280 -10.15 -8.06 -27.70
C TYR A 280 -10.74 -6.66 -27.88
N ASP A 281 -11.71 -6.30 -27.04
CA ASP A 281 -12.45 -5.05 -27.17
C ASP A 281 -12.59 -4.36 -25.81
N THR A 282 -12.56 -3.02 -25.82
CA THR A 282 -12.79 -2.19 -24.65
C THR A 282 -14.17 -2.45 -24.02
N HIS A 283 -15.17 -2.84 -24.82
CA HIS A 283 -16.50 -3.22 -24.31
C HIS A 283 -16.49 -4.46 -23.40
N GLU A 284 -15.47 -5.32 -23.50
CA GLU A 284 -15.34 -6.51 -22.66
C GLU A 284 -14.75 -6.21 -21.27
N VAL A 285 -14.04 -5.07 -21.13
CA VAL A 285 -13.29 -4.71 -19.91
C VAL A 285 -14.16 -4.75 -18.66
N LYS A 286 -15.36 -4.20 -18.75
CA LYS A 286 -16.30 -4.15 -17.63
C LYS A 286 -16.70 -5.54 -17.16
N GLN A 287 -17.08 -6.41 -18.10
CA GLN A 287 -17.48 -7.76 -17.76
C GLN A 287 -16.30 -8.56 -17.21
N LEU A 288 -15.11 -8.44 -17.83
CA LEU A 288 -13.87 -9.07 -17.35
C LEU A 288 -13.50 -8.65 -15.93
N ALA A 289 -13.70 -7.37 -15.58
CA ALA A 289 -13.46 -6.87 -14.23
C ALA A 289 -14.43 -7.50 -13.23
N LEU A 290 -15.73 -7.52 -13.55
CA LEU A 290 -16.75 -8.12 -12.68
C LEU A 290 -16.48 -9.62 -12.45
N ASP A 291 -16.25 -10.37 -13.52
CA ASP A 291 -16.02 -11.81 -13.44
C ASP A 291 -14.74 -12.14 -12.66
N SER A 292 -13.67 -11.36 -12.89
CA SER A 292 -12.41 -11.51 -12.15
C SER A 292 -12.56 -11.18 -10.67
N PHE A 293 -13.35 -10.15 -10.34
CA PHE A 293 -13.64 -9.78 -8.95
C PHE A 293 -14.42 -10.88 -8.22
N HIS A 294 -15.45 -11.43 -8.87
CA HIS A 294 -16.21 -12.56 -8.33
C HIS A 294 -15.32 -13.79 -8.13
N LEU A 295 -14.50 -14.13 -9.13
CA LEU A 295 -13.55 -15.22 -9.05
C LEU A 295 -12.58 -15.05 -7.89
N ARG A 296 -12.00 -13.85 -7.76
CA ARG A 296 -11.07 -13.50 -6.68
C ARG A 296 -11.71 -13.62 -5.30
N ARG A 297 -12.94 -13.13 -5.13
CA ARG A 297 -13.69 -13.23 -3.87
C ARG A 297 -14.07 -14.68 -3.53
N LYS A 298 -14.36 -15.51 -4.53
CA LYS A 298 -14.71 -16.93 -4.37
C LYS A 298 -13.48 -17.82 -4.08
N ALA A 299 -12.39 -17.62 -4.81
CA ALA A 299 -11.20 -18.49 -4.79
C ALA A 299 -10.10 -18.01 -3.84
N GLY A 300 -10.12 -16.75 -3.41
CA GLY A 300 -9.17 -16.19 -2.45
C GLY A 300 -7.90 -15.61 -3.08
N SER A 301 -6.89 -15.36 -2.26
CA SER A 301 -5.66 -14.65 -2.64
C SER A 301 -4.67 -15.48 -3.48
N ALA A 302 -4.77 -16.81 -3.43
CA ALA A 302 -3.82 -17.71 -4.09
C ALA A 302 -4.09 -17.95 -5.59
N VAL A 303 -5.31 -17.69 -6.10
CA VAL A 303 -5.59 -17.80 -7.54
C VAL A 303 -4.80 -16.75 -8.33
N LYS A 304 -4.24 -17.12 -9.48
CA LYS A 304 -3.51 -16.19 -10.34
C LYS A 304 -4.37 -15.85 -11.55
N ILE A 305 -4.87 -14.61 -11.64
CA ILE A 305 -5.73 -14.16 -12.74
C ILE A 305 -4.89 -13.29 -13.68
N ILE A 306 -4.81 -13.67 -14.95
CA ILE A 306 -4.07 -12.96 -15.99
C ILE A 306 -5.05 -12.53 -17.08
N VAL A 307 -4.98 -11.27 -17.49
CA VAL A 307 -5.66 -10.81 -18.71
C VAL A 307 -4.62 -10.61 -19.81
N ARG A 308 -4.84 -11.25 -20.96
CA ARG A 308 -4.04 -11.10 -22.17
C ARG A 308 -4.75 -10.19 -23.15
N GLU A 309 -4.14 -9.05 -23.42
CA GLU A 309 -4.60 -8.12 -24.44
C GLU A 309 -4.28 -8.70 -25.83
N MET A 310 -5.32 -9.01 -26.60
CA MET A 310 -5.22 -9.65 -27.92
C MET A 310 -5.31 -8.65 -29.08
N ALA A 311 -5.89 -7.48 -28.83
CA ALA A 311 -5.88 -6.31 -29.70
C ALA A 311 -5.58 -5.07 -28.87
N GLN A 312 -5.05 -4.00 -29.48
CA GLN A 312 -4.73 -2.76 -28.76
C GLN A 312 -6.00 -2.02 -28.31
N CYS A 313 -6.57 -2.44 -27.18
CA CYS A 313 -7.88 -2.01 -26.70
C CYS A 313 -7.90 -1.55 -25.24
N LEU A 314 -6.88 -1.89 -24.44
CA LEU A 314 -6.80 -1.51 -23.04
C LEU A 314 -6.13 -0.14 -22.88
N ARG A 315 -6.83 0.78 -22.20
CA ARG A 315 -6.27 2.06 -21.77
C ARG A 315 -5.73 1.97 -20.35
N TYR A 316 -5.00 2.99 -19.93
CA TYR A 316 -4.48 3.06 -18.56
C TYR A 316 -5.58 3.06 -17.50
N SER A 317 -6.73 3.69 -17.75
CA SER A 317 -7.93 3.60 -16.90
C SER A 317 -8.42 2.16 -16.77
N ASP A 318 -8.49 1.46 -17.90
CA ASP A 318 -9.01 0.08 -17.98
C ASP A 318 -8.07 -0.89 -17.26
N GLU A 319 -6.77 -0.74 -17.46
CA GLU A 319 -5.76 -1.49 -16.72
C GLU A 319 -5.89 -1.28 -15.21
N LYS A 320 -6.06 -0.02 -14.76
CA LYS A 320 -6.24 0.28 -13.33
C LYS A 320 -7.51 -0.32 -12.78
N PHE A 321 -8.60 -0.24 -13.54
CA PHE A 321 -9.88 -0.82 -13.16
C PHE A 321 -9.78 -2.35 -13.01
N LEU A 322 -9.22 -3.03 -14.01
CA LEU A 322 -8.95 -4.47 -13.99
C LEU A 322 -8.03 -4.87 -12.81
N MET A 323 -7.00 -4.08 -12.52
CA MET A 323 -6.11 -4.33 -11.39
C MET A 323 -6.81 -4.18 -10.03
N LYS A 324 -7.74 -3.22 -9.90
CA LYS A 324 -8.59 -3.07 -8.70
C LYS A 324 -9.60 -4.20 -8.56
N ALA A 325 -10.01 -4.82 -9.66
CA ALA A 325 -10.87 -6.01 -9.64
C ALA A 325 -10.17 -7.27 -9.12
N GLY A 326 -8.85 -7.28 -8.95
CA GLY A 326 -8.12 -8.44 -8.39
C GLY A 326 -7.31 -9.23 -9.40
N ILE A 327 -7.07 -8.68 -10.60
CA ILE A 327 -6.20 -9.27 -11.62
C ILE A 327 -4.74 -9.12 -11.20
N ASN A 328 -3.94 -10.19 -11.34
CA ASN A 328 -2.52 -10.18 -10.97
C ASN A 328 -1.69 -9.43 -12.01
N LEU A 329 -1.91 -9.77 -13.28
CA LEU A 329 -1.08 -9.36 -14.41
C LEU A 329 -1.95 -9.09 -15.64
N ILE A 330 -1.67 -7.98 -16.31
CA ILE A 330 -2.19 -7.66 -17.64
C ILE A 330 -1.01 -7.74 -18.60
N THR A 331 -1.15 -8.50 -19.67
CA THR A 331 -0.09 -8.65 -20.69
C THR A 331 -0.46 -7.85 -21.93
N PRO A 332 0.44 -6.98 -22.41
CA PRO A 332 0.14 -6.04 -23.49
C PRO A 332 0.00 -6.72 -24.84
N TYR A 333 -0.69 -6.03 -25.74
CA TYR A 333 -0.75 -6.34 -27.16
C TYR A 333 0.68 -6.46 -27.76
N ASN A 334 0.85 -7.33 -28.75
CA ASN A 334 2.13 -7.67 -29.41
C ASN A 334 3.17 -8.44 -28.58
N MET A 335 2.80 -9.00 -27.43
CA MET A 335 3.68 -9.93 -26.72
C MET A 335 3.75 -11.29 -27.45
N SER A 336 4.97 -11.75 -27.76
CA SER A 336 5.21 -13.09 -28.31
C SER A 336 4.76 -14.18 -27.33
N TYR A 337 4.21 -15.29 -27.84
CA TYR A 337 3.77 -16.41 -27.03
C TYR A 337 4.85 -16.98 -26.09
N ALA A 338 6.11 -17.07 -26.54
CA ALA A 338 7.21 -17.56 -25.70
C ALA A 338 7.43 -16.69 -24.45
N LYS A 339 7.43 -15.35 -24.61
CA LYS A 339 7.53 -14.41 -23.47
C LYS A 339 6.30 -14.52 -22.56
N PHE A 340 5.13 -14.73 -23.13
CA PHE A 340 3.91 -14.93 -22.36
C PHE A 340 3.99 -16.17 -21.46
N LEU A 341 4.50 -17.30 -21.98
CA LEU A 341 4.77 -18.50 -21.17
C LEU A 341 5.76 -18.22 -20.03
N SER A 342 6.85 -17.48 -20.28
CA SER A 342 7.78 -17.09 -19.23
C SER A 342 7.12 -16.25 -18.12
N LEU A 343 6.14 -15.40 -18.45
CA LEU A 343 5.38 -14.65 -17.45
C LEU A 343 4.43 -15.55 -16.64
N ILE A 344 3.82 -16.55 -17.28
CA ILE A 344 3.00 -17.54 -16.58
C ILE A 344 3.86 -18.35 -15.60
N GLU A 345 5.07 -18.73 -15.98
CA GLU A 345 6.00 -19.42 -15.05
C GLU A 345 6.41 -18.50 -13.90
N ALA A 346 6.73 -17.23 -14.19
CA ALA A 346 7.13 -16.26 -13.19
C ALA A 346 6.03 -15.91 -12.17
N ILE A 347 4.75 -16.04 -12.54
CA ILE A 347 3.63 -15.75 -11.65
C ILE A 347 3.28 -16.91 -10.70
N GLN A 348 3.81 -18.11 -10.95
CA GLN A 348 3.50 -19.27 -10.11
C GLN A 348 3.96 -19.05 -8.66
N GLY A 349 3.14 -19.47 -7.70
CA GLY A 349 3.37 -19.24 -6.27
C GLY A 349 3.16 -17.80 -5.78
N GLN A 350 2.74 -16.87 -6.66
CA GLN A 350 2.39 -15.52 -6.23
C GLN A 350 1.06 -15.52 -5.46
N ILE A 351 1.05 -14.88 -4.29
CA ILE A 351 -0.16 -14.57 -3.53
C ILE A 351 -0.56 -13.12 -3.82
N PHE A 352 -1.84 -12.90 -4.10
CA PHE A 352 -2.39 -11.57 -4.30
C PHE A 352 -2.53 -10.83 -2.96
N THR A 353 -1.76 -9.75 -2.77
CA THR A 353 -1.70 -8.99 -1.50
C THR A 353 -2.34 -7.60 -1.58
N ARG A 354 -2.75 -7.16 -2.77
CA ARG A 354 -3.41 -5.85 -2.93
C ARG A 354 -4.81 -5.90 -2.29
N GLN A 355 -5.24 -4.79 -1.72
CA GLN A 355 -6.60 -4.65 -1.22
C GLN A 355 -7.60 -4.63 -2.39
N ILE A 356 -8.74 -5.29 -2.21
CA ILE A 356 -9.82 -5.41 -3.19
C ILE A 356 -11.04 -4.69 -2.61
N PRO A 357 -11.80 -3.91 -3.40
CA PRO A 357 -12.99 -3.22 -2.90
C PRO A 357 -13.99 -4.17 -2.22
N ASP A 358 -14.67 -3.70 -1.18
CA ASP A 358 -15.57 -4.53 -0.36
C ASP A 358 -16.83 -4.98 -1.09
N SER A 359 -17.25 -4.21 -2.09
CA SER A 359 -18.47 -4.47 -2.87
C SER A 359 -18.27 -4.18 -4.36
N ILE A 360 -19.19 -4.70 -5.18
CA ILE A 360 -19.19 -4.46 -6.63
C ILE A 360 -19.42 -2.97 -6.92
N GLU A 361 -20.28 -2.30 -6.16
CA GLU A 361 -20.54 -0.87 -6.32
C GLU A 361 -19.27 -0.05 -6.03
N SER A 362 -18.47 -0.48 -5.06
CA SER A 362 -17.19 0.14 -4.75
C SER A 362 -16.16 -0.08 -5.86
N LEU A 363 -16.18 -1.23 -6.52
CA LEU A 363 -15.37 -1.51 -7.70
C LEU A 363 -15.81 -0.67 -8.92
N LEU A 364 -17.11 -0.55 -9.17
CA LEU A 364 -17.64 0.23 -10.29
C LEU A 364 -17.32 1.73 -10.23
N LYS A 365 -16.94 2.27 -9.06
CA LYS A 365 -16.42 3.66 -8.96
C LYS A 365 -15.12 3.89 -9.74
N PHE A 366 -14.42 2.82 -10.10
CA PHE A 366 -13.21 2.83 -10.92
C PHE A 366 -13.50 2.63 -12.42
N ASP A 367 -14.71 2.20 -12.78
CA ASP A 367 -15.23 2.12 -14.17
C ASP A 367 -15.83 3.47 -14.56
N ARG A 368 -15.01 4.37 -15.12
CA ARG A 368 -15.42 5.76 -15.31
C ARG A 368 -15.72 6.09 -16.75
N GLU A 369 -16.94 6.60 -16.94
CA GLU A 369 -17.27 7.47 -18.06
C GLU A 369 -17.01 8.92 -17.63
N TYR A 370 -16.25 9.64 -18.44
CA TYR A 370 -15.87 11.01 -18.15
C TYR A 370 -16.92 12.00 -18.65
N GLY A 371 -17.70 11.63 -19.67
CA GLY A 371 -18.91 12.33 -20.13
C GLY A 371 -18.68 13.62 -20.90
N TYR A 372 -17.41 14.02 -21.06
CA TYR A 372 -17.00 15.18 -21.84
C TYR A 372 -15.86 14.79 -22.76
N LYS A 373 -15.94 15.27 -24.00
CA LYS A 373 -14.93 15.05 -25.01
C LYS A 373 -14.74 16.33 -25.79
N GLY A 374 -13.49 16.70 -26.04
CA GLY A 374 -13.16 17.78 -26.95
C GLY A 374 -13.17 19.18 -26.38
N TYR A 375 -13.53 20.16 -27.22
CA TYR A 375 -13.49 21.56 -26.81
C TYR A 375 -14.59 21.89 -25.79
N LEU A 376 -14.21 22.52 -24.69
CA LEU A 376 -15.12 23.12 -23.71
C LEU A 376 -14.82 24.62 -23.56
N SER A 377 -15.86 25.41 -23.30
CA SER A 377 -15.70 26.81 -22.90
C SER A 377 -14.87 26.90 -21.60
N ASN A 378 -14.14 28.00 -21.41
CA ASN A 378 -13.22 28.15 -20.27
C ASN A 378 -13.89 27.85 -18.92
N LYS A 379 -15.14 28.28 -18.72
CA LYS A 379 -15.90 28.04 -17.49
C LYS A 379 -16.21 26.55 -17.28
N ASN A 380 -16.64 25.86 -18.33
CA ASN A 380 -16.97 24.43 -18.27
C ASN A 380 -15.70 23.58 -18.10
N PHE A 381 -14.62 23.94 -18.80
CA PHE A 381 -13.31 23.31 -18.67
C PHE A 381 -12.80 23.38 -17.23
N VAL A 382 -12.78 24.58 -16.63
CA VAL A 382 -12.31 24.76 -15.26
C VAL A 382 -13.18 24.01 -14.25
N SER A 383 -14.52 24.09 -14.39
CA SER A 383 -15.43 23.34 -13.52
C SER A 383 -15.22 21.83 -13.59
N TYR A 384 -14.95 21.30 -14.78
CA TYR A 384 -14.65 19.89 -14.97
C TYR A 384 -13.30 19.50 -14.36
N CYS A 385 -12.26 20.31 -14.58
CA CYS A 385 -10.93 20.08 -14.00
C CYS A 385 -10.97 20.05 -12.46
N SER A 386 -11.68 20.99 -11.83
CA SER A 386 -11.83 21.00 -10.36
C SER A 386 -12.49 19.72 -9.84
N LYS A 387 -13.54 19.24 -10.50
CA LYS A 387 -14.18 17.96 -10.14
C LYS A 387 -13.25 16.78 -10.33
N LEU A 388 -12.42 16.77 -11.38
CA LEU A 388 -11.47 15.69 -11.60
C LEU A 388 -10.39 15.62 -10.52
N ILE A 389 -9.89 16.77 -10.04
CA ILE A 389 -8.89 16.82 -8.95
C ILE A 389 -9.47 16.18 -7.69
N GLU A 390 -10.66 16.60 -7.25
CA GLU A 390 -11.32 16.08 -6.03
C GLU A 390 -11.44 14.55 -6.04
N VAL A 391 -11.64 13.97 -7.22
CA VAL A 391 -11.90 12.54 -7.34
C VAL A 391 -10.64 11.73 -7.69
N SER A 392 -9.58 12.37 -8.17
CA SER A 392 -8.29 11.72 -8.43
C SER A 392 -7.64 11.17 -7.15
N GLU A 393 -7.79 11.87 -6.02
CA GLU A 393 -7.24 11.45 -4.73
C GLU A 393 -7.81 10.09 -4.28
N GLN A 394 -9.08 9.83 -4.61
CA GLN A 394 -9.77 8.59 -4.28
C GLN A 394 -9.41 7.44 -5.23
N THR A 395 -9.12 7.74 -6.49
CA THR A 395 -8.98 6.73 -7.55
C THR A 395 -7.55 6.38 -7.92
N GLN A 396 -6.57 7.20 -7.52
CA GLN A 396 -5.16 7.06 -7.90
C GLN A 396 -4.94 7.08 -9.43
N LEU A 397 -5.86 7.69 -10.17
CA LEU A 397 -5.71 7.94 -11.61
C LEU A 397 -4.99 9.27 -11.80
N HIS A 398 -3.95 9.26 -12.63
CA HIS A 398 -3.23 10.47 -13.01
C HIS A 398 -3.89 11.14 -14.21
N PHE A 399 -3.97 12.46 -14.19
CA PHE A 399 -4.34 13.30 -15.32
C PHE A 399 -3.17 14.21 -15.66
N SER A 400 -3.14 14.75 -16.87
CA SER A 400 -2.10 15.66 -17.32
C SER A 400 -2.74 16.89 -17.95
N LEU A 401 -2.42 18.07 -17.42
CA LEU A 401 -2.79 19.34 -18.03
C LEU A 401 -1.59 19.88 -18.80
N ILE A 402 -1.82 20.22 -20.06
CA ILE A 402 -0.81 20.71 -20.97
C ILE A 402 -1.20 22.10 -21.44
N LYS A 403 -0.31 23.06 -21.21
CA LYS A 403 -0.42 24.42 -21.73
C LYS A 403 0.41 24.54 -23.01
N LEU A 404 -0.25 24.91 -24.10
CA LEU A 404 0.33 25.07 -25.43
C LEU A 404 0.35 26.57 -25.77
N ASN A 405 1.52 27.22 -25.70
CA ASN A 405 1.64 28.65 -25.98
C ASN A 405 1.65 28.88 -27.51
N LEU A 406 0.77 29.76 -27.98
CA LEU A 406 0.60 30.03 -29.41
C LEU A 406 1.81 30.77 -30.00
N LEU A 407 2.06 30.55 -31.29
CA LEU A 407 3.03 31.33 -32.06
C LEU A 407 2.48 32.75 -32.32
N PRO A 408 3.35 33.78 -32.42
CA PRO A 408 2.92 35.13 -32.82
C PRO A 408 2.23 35.12 -34.18
N GLY A 409 1.01 35.65 -34.25
CA GLY A 409 0.22 35.71 -35.48
C GLY A 409 -0.66 34.47 -35.75
N MET A 410 -0.60 33.45 -34.90
CA MET A 410 -1.48 32.28 -34.96
C MET A 410 -2.63 32.43 -33.97
N SER A 411 -3.85 32.19 -34.41
CA SER A 411 -5.02 32.25 -33.54
C SER A 411 -5.28 30.90 -32.84
N ALA A 412 -5.80 30.94 -31.61
CA ALA A 412 -6.22 29.72 -30.89
C ALA A 412 -7.25 28.91 -31.69
N GLU A 413 -8.09 29.62 -32.45
CA GLU A 413 -9.12 29.06 -33.31
C GLU A 413 -8.53 28.18 -34.43
N GLU A 414 -7.48 28.64 -35.12
CA GLU A 414 -6.79 27.88 -36.16
C GLU A 414 -6.14 26.62 -35.61
N CYS A 415 -5.49 26.72 -34.45
CA CYS A 415 -4.89 25.56 -33.79
C CYS A 415 -5.92 24.52 -33.35
N LEU A 416 -7.08 24.96 -32.84
CA LEU A 416 -8.14 24.04 -32.43
C LEU A 416 -8.77 23.30 -33.61
N ARG A 417 -8.82 23.89 -34.81
CA ARG A 417 -9.26 23.17 -36.02
C ARG A 417 -8.36 22.00 -36.38
N LEU A 418 -7.08 22.07 -36.01
CA LEU A 418 -6.08 21.01 -36.22
C LEU A 418 -6.02 20.02 -35.03
N CYS A 419 -6.82 20.25 -33.98
CA CYS A 419 -6.88 19.44 -32.78
C CYS A 419 -8.03 18.43 -32.87
N HIS A 420 -7.71 17.15 -32.91
CA HIS A 420 -8.64 16.05 -33.07
C HIS A 420 -8.68 15.17 -31.82
N ILE A 421 -9.46 15.61 -30.84
CA ILE A 421 -9.70 14.83 -29.62
C ILE A 421 -10.76 13.76 -29.88
N ARG A 422 -10.34 12.50 -29.83
CA ARG A 422 -11.21 11.35 -30.15
C ARG A 422 -11.74 10.63 -28.91
N ARG A 423 -11.10 10.78 -27.76
CA ARG A 423 -11.36 10.00 -26.54
C ARG A 423 -12.26 10.74 -25.57
N ASP A 424 -13.20 10.01 -24.96
CA ASP A 424 -13.96 10.49 -23.80
C ASP A 424 -13.03 10.80 -22.63
N GLY A 425 -13.25 11.94 -21.99
CA GLY A 425 -12.47 12.51 -20.89
C GLY A 425 -11.31 13.40 -21.30
N ASP A 426 -10.85 13.31 -22.54
CA ASP A 426 -9.87 14.23 -23.07
C ASP A 426 -10.58 15.49 -23.54
N ILE A 427 -10.13 16.65 -23.08
CA ILE A 427 -10.78 17.93 -23.35
C ILE A 427 -9.77 19.04 -23.63
N ALA A 428 -10.20 20.08 -24.33
CA ALA A 428 -9.40 21.27 -24.58
C ALA A 428 -10.18 22.56 -24.33
N THR A 429 -9.46 23.64 -24.07
CA THR A 429 -10.01 25.01 -24.04
C THR A 429 -8.99 26.00 -24.58
N ALA A 430 -9.43 27.21 -24.93
CA ALA A 430 -8.58 28.22 -25.55
C ALA A 430 -8.58 29.52 -24.76
N CYS A 431 -7.43 30.17 -24.77
CA CYS A 431 -7.18 31.49 -24.21
C CYS A 431 -6.49 32.37 -25.27
N GLU A 432 -6.36 33.66 -24.96
CA GLU A 432 -5.82 34.67 -25.89
C GLU A 432 -4.43 34.31 -26.47
N HIS A 433 -3.59 33.65 -25.66
CA HIS A 433 -2.21 33.32 -26.03
C HIS A 433 -1.85 31.84 -25.86
N ALA A 434 -2.82 30.99 -25.51
CA ALA A 434 -2.55 29.59 -25.24
C ALA A 434 -3.78 28.69 -25.47
N ILE A 435 -3.54 27.42 -25.77
CA ILE A 435 -4.52 26.35 -25.68
C ILE A 435 -4.16 25.47 -24.48
N TYR A 436 -5.17 25.02 -23.75
CA TYR A 436 -5.01 24.05 -22.68
C TYR A 436 -5.66 22.74 -23.09
N VAL A 437 -4.93 21.64 -22.91
CA VAL A 437 -5.42 20.28 -23.15
C VAL A 437 -5.32 19.51 -21.85
N LEU A 438 -6.39 18.82 -21.48
CA LEU A 438 -6.39 17.89 -20.36
C LEU A 438 -6.55 16.47 -20.90
N PHE A 439 -5.59 15.61 -20.56
CA PHE A 439 -5.71 14.17 -20.79
C PHE A 439 -6.19 13.48 -19.51
N SER A 440 -7.31 12.79 -19.63
CA SER A 440 -7.86 11.96 -18.56
C SER A 440 -7.15 10.62 -18.49
N ALA A 441 -6.83 10.13 -17.28
CA ALA A 441 -6.19 8.83 -17.04
C ALA A 441 -5.01 8.53 -17.99
N VAL A 442 -3.99 9.40 -17.99
CA VAL A 442 -2.76 9.21 -18.76
C VAL A 442 -1.57 8.90 -17.84
N ARG A 443 -0.65 8.05 -18.30
CA ARG A 443 0.62 7.83 -17.57
C ARG A 443 1.49 9.07 -17.72
N MET A 444 2.30 9.38 -16.71
CA MET A 444 3.16 10.57 -16.70
C MET A 444 4.04 10.65 -17.95
N ASN A 445 4.62 9.52 -18.37
CA ASN A 445 5.53 9.47 -19.52
C ASN A 445 4.82 9.44 -20.89
N ASP A 446 3.50 9.24 -20.92
CA ASP A 446 2.75 9.08 -22.17
C ASP A 446 2.04 10.37 -22.60
N ALA A 447 2.07 11.42 -21.78
CA ALA A 447 1.41 12.70 -22.06
C ALA A 447 1.88 13.32 -23.39
N GLN A 448 3.18 13.28 -23.68
CA GLN A 448 3.71 13.78 -24.94
C GLN A 448 3.25 12.96 -26.16
N ILE A 449 3.15 11.63 -26.00
CA ILE A 449 2.68 10.74 -27.06
C ILE A 449 1.20 11.01 -27.33
N ALA A 450 0.40 11.18 -26.27
CA ALA A 450 -1.01 11.54 -26.38
C ALA A 450 -1.19 12.90 -27.08
N LEU A 451 -0.36 13.88 -26.72
CA LEU A 451 -0.37 15.20 -27.34
C LEU A 451 -0.08 15.15 -28.85
N ASN A 452 0.94 14.40 -29.26
CA ASN A 452 1.25 14.25 -30.68
C ASN A 452 0.16 13.52 -31.48
N ASN A 453 -0.65 12.68 -30.83
CA ASN A 453 -1.72 11.92 -31.49
C ASN A 453 -3.00 12.72 -31.73
N ILE A 454 -3.18 13.85 -31.03
CA ILE A 454 -4.36 14.71 -31.21
C ILE A 454 -4.13 15.80 -32.25
N PHE A 455 -2.89 16.02 -32.73
CA PHE A 455 -2.61 16.99 -33.80
C PHE A 455 -2.11 16.27 -35.05
N ASP A 456 -2.59 16.70 -36.22
CA ASP A 456 -2.13 16.14 -37.51
C ASP A 456 -0.72 16.63 -37.90
N ILE A 457 -0.28 17.74 -37.30
CA ILE A 457 1.01 18.40 -37.54
C ILE A 457 1.83 18.35 -36.24
N PRO A 458 3.17 18.20 -36.30
CA PRO A 458 4.01 18.23 -35.11
C PRO A 458 3.72 19.46 -34.24
N VAL A 459 3.56 19.24 -32.94
CA VAL A 459 3.24 20.28 -31.94
C VAL A 459 4.28 21.41 -31.96
N SER A 460 5.54 21.09 -32.25
CA SER A 460 6.63 22.08 -32.38
C SER A 460 6.42 23.10 -33.48
N ASP A 461 5.63 22.77 -34.50
CA ASP A 461 5.42 23.60 -35.68
C ASP A 461 4.19 24.51 -35.50
N LEU A 462 3.30 24.15 -34.57
CA LEU A 462 2.08 24.89 -34.23
C LEU A 462 2.25 25.78 -32.99
N PHE A 463 3.13 25.41 -32.06
CA PHE A 463 3.24 26.08 -30.77
C PHE A 463 4.66 26.51 -30.46
N HIS A 464 4.82 27.68 -29.85
CA HIS A 464 6.12 28.19 -29.43
C HIS A 464 6.76 27.31 -28.35
N SER A 465 5.93 26.81 -27.43
CA SER A 465 6.34 25.96 -26.31
C SER A 465 5.13 25.23 -25.76
N HIS A 466 5.35 24.04 -25.19
CA HIS A 466 4.36 23.34 -24.39
C HIS A 466 4.90 23.12 -22.98
N ILE A 467 4.02 23.14 -21.98
CA ILE A 467 4.35 22.91 -20.57
C ILE A 467 3.37 21.86 -20.05
N ILE A 468 3.90 20.76 -19.51
CA ILE A 468 3.12 19.75 -18.80
C ILE A 468 3.08 20.15 -17.32
N ILE A 469 1.88 20.29 -16.78
CA ILE A 469 1.63 20.72 -15.41
C ILE A 469 1.27 19.48 -14.58
N GLU A 470 2.12 19.17 -13.61
CA GLU A 470 2.02 17.95 -12.78
C GLU A 470 1.72 18.25 -11.30
N ASP A 471 2.10 19.43 -10.79
CA ASP A 471 1.83 19.84 -9.41
C ASP A 471 0.41 20.41 -9.27
N ASN A 472 -0.32 19.95 -8.26
CA ASN A 472 -1.65 20.44 -7.91
C ASN A 472 -1.67 21.96 -7.68
N TYR A 473 -0.61 22.53 -7.09
CA TYR A 473 -0.53 23.96 -6.87
C TYR A 473 -0.46 24.75 -8.19
N ASP A 474 0.42 24.34 -9.09
CA ASP A 474 0.57 24.95 -10.42
C ASP A 474 -0.67 24.73 -11.29
N PHE A 475 -1.32 23.58 -11.14
CA PHE A 475 -2.57 23.25 -11.80
C PHE A 475 -3.68 24.25 -11.40
N GLU A 476 -3.91 24.47 -10.11
CA GLU A 476 -4.91 25.44 -9.63
C GLU A 476 -4.59 26.88 -10.05
N LEU A 477 -3.31 27.26 -10.09
CA LEU A 477 -2.88 28.57 -10.58
C LEU A 477 -3.23 28.74 -12.06
N GLU A 478 -2.97 27.74 -12.88
CA GLU A 478 -3.27 27.79 -14.31
C GLU A 478 -4.78 27.78 -14.57
N LEU A 479 -5.60 27.07 -13.78
CA LEU A 479 -7.06 27.18 -13.88
C LEU A 479 -7.56 28.63 -13.68
N LYS A 480 -6.95 29.40 -12.77
CA LYS A 480 -7.28 30.83 -12.59
C LYS A 480 -6.86 31.66 -13.81
N ASN A 481 -5.71 31.34 -14.41
CA ASN A 481 -5.23 32.03 -15.63
C ASN A 481 -6.15 31.78 -16.83
N ILE A 482 -6.72 30.58 -16.96
CA ILE A 482 -7.67 30.22 -18.02
C ILE A 482 -8.91 31.13 -17.99
N ILE A 483 -9.44 31.42 -16.80
CA ILE A 483 -10.60 32.32 -16.66
C ILE A 483 -10.22 33.77 -16.99
N LYS A 484 -9.02 34.20 -16.58
CA LYS A 484 -8.56 35.58 -16.77
C LYS A 484 -8.35 35.94 -18.25
N HIS A 485 -7.90 34.99 -19.07
CA HIS A 485 -7.61 35.20 -20.49
C HIS A 485 -8.58 34.40 -21.39
N ALA A 486 -9.82 34.23 -20.93
CA ALA A 486 -10.85 33.52 -21.68
C ALA A 486 -11.15 34.22 -23.02
N VAL A 487 -11.36 33.42 -24.06
CA VAL A 487 -11.72 33.90 -25.39
C VAL A 487 -12.99 33.19 -25.84
N ASP A 488 -13.90 33.96 -26.44
CA ASP A 488 -15.11 33.39 -27.03
C ASP A 488 -14.78 32.80 -28.40
N ILE A 489 -14.84 31.47 -28.49
CA ILE A 489 -14.67 30.73 -29.75
C ILE A 489 -16.03 30.50 -30.40
N PRO A 490 -16.19 30.75 -31.72
CA PRO A 490 -17.42 30.49 -32.45
C PRO A 490 -17.89 29.03 -32.32
N SER A 491 -19.21 28.84 -32.16
CA SER A 491 -19.85 27.54 -31.97
C SER A 491 -19.56 26.52 -33.08
N ASP A 492 -19.27 26.98 -34.29
CA ASP A 492 -19.14 26.10 -35.46
C ASP A 492 -17.86 25.24 -35.39
N ILE A 493 -16.85 25.70 -34.64
CA ILE A 493 -15.57 25.00 -34.42
C ILE A 493 -15.67 24.07 -33.21
N THR A 494 -16.58 24.38 -32.28
CA THR A 494 -16.87 23.53 -31.13
C THR A 494 -17.54 22.21 -31.53
N ILE A 495 -18.29 22.17 -32.64
CA ILE A 495 -19.03 20.98 -33.11
C ILE A 495 -18.13 19.94 -33.78
N THR A 496 -17.08 20.35 -34.50
CA THR A 496 -16.07 19.41 -35.05
C THR A 496 -15.22 18.75 -33.97
N SER A 497 -15.24 19.30 -32.75
CA SER A 497 -14.32 18.94 -31.68
C SER A 497 -15.01 18.27 -30.50
N ALA A 498 -16.29 18.55 -30.23
CA ALA A 498 -16.99 18.13 -29.00
C ALA A 498 -18.25 17.30 -29.26
N GLU A 499 -18.34 16.14 -28.59
CA GLU A 499 -19.57 15.33 -28.47
C GLU A 499 -20.02 15.35 -27.01
N HIS A 500 -21.25 15.82 -26.75
CA HIS A 500 -21.89 15.71 -25.44
C HIS A 500 -22.64 14.38 -25.36
N HIS A 501 -22.11 13.42 -24.60
CA HIS A 501 -22.88 12.25 -24.17
C HIS A 501 -23.41 12.49 -22.75
N LEU A 502 -24.70 12.81 -22.64
CA LEU A 502 -25.44 12.81 -21.39
C LEU A 502 -25.56 11.36 -20.88
N SER A 503 -24.61 10.89 -20.08
CA SER A 503 -24.79 9.68 -19.28
C SER A 503 -25.50 10.03 -17.97
N TYR A 504 -26.59 9.30 -17.70
CA TYR A 504 -27.47 9.45 -16.54
C TYR A 504 -26.73 9.07 -15.25
N LEU A 505 -26.18 10.07 -14.55
CA LEU A 505 -25.82 9.92 -13.14
C LEU A 505 -27.04 10.27 -12.28
N ASN A 506 -27.61 9.22 -11.68
CA ASN A 506 -28.50 9.17 -10.52
C ASN A 506 -29.22 10.48 -10.14
N LYS A 507 -30.52 10.55 -10.45
CA LYS A 507 -31.45 11.42 -9.74
C LYS A 507 -31.53 10.99 -8.28
N GLU A 508 -30.75 11.61 -7.41
CA GLU A 508 -31.11 11.66 -6.00
C GLU A 508 -32.40 12.48 -5.87
N HIS A 509 -33.41 11.84 -5.28
CA HIS A 509 -34.67 12.46 -4.91
C HIS A 509 -34.41 13.56 -3.87
N ILE A 510 -34.37 14.82 -4.33
CA ILE A 510 -34.48 15.97 -3.43
C ILE A 510 -35.97 16.12 -3.09
N ILE A 511 -36.34 15.65 -1.90
CA ILE A 511 -37.60 16.03 -1.25
C ILE A 511 -37.41 17.45 -0.72
N PRO A 512 -38.27 18.43 -1.08
CA PRO A 512 -38.14 19.78 -0.56
C PRO A 512 -38.74 19.85 0.85
N GLU A 513 -37.91 20.10 1.86
CA GLU A 513 -38.39 20.54 3.19
C GLU A 513 -38.17 22.05 3.40
N PRO A 514 -39.08 22.71 4.14
CA PRO A 514 -39.35 24.13 3.99
C PRO A 514 -38.46 25.02 4.87
N ALA A 515 -38.41 26.29 4.48
CA ALA A 515 -37.71 27.38 5.15
C ALA A 515 -38.09 27.52 6.63
N ILE A 516 -37.09 27.61 7.51
CA ILE A 516 -37.22 28.23 8.83
C ILE A 516 -36.02 29.17 9.08
N THR A 517 -36.41 30.30 9.64
CA THR A 517 -35.78 31.60 9.87
C THR A 517 -34.51 31.65 10.72
N GLN A 518 -33.75 32.73 10.48
CA GLN A 518 -32.72 33.36 11.30
C GLN A 518 -33.00 33.32 12.82
N PHE A 519 -31.98 33.14 13.67
CA PHE A 519 -31.59 34.11 14.73
C PHE A 519 -30.29 33.72 15.47
N ALA A 520 -29.44 34.76 15.62
CA ALA A 520 -28.57 35.13 16.74
C ALA A 520 -27.36 34.26 17.19
N ILE A 521 -26.20 34.93 17.13
CA ILE A 521 -24.85 34.61 17.59
C ILE A 521 -24.74 34.76 19.12
N ASN A 522 -24.16 33.79 19.82
CA ASN A 522 -23.71 33.95 21.21
C ASN A 522 -22.19 34.16 21.29
N LYS A 523 -21.80 35.30 21.90
CA LYS A 523 -20.42 35.72 22.20
C LYS A 523 -19.73 34.83 23.26
N PRO A 524 -18.38 34.81 23.31
CA PRO A 524 -17.60 33.95 24.21
C PRO A 524 -17.50 34.47 25.65
N LEU A 525 -17.47 33.55 26.61
CA LEU A 525 -17.28 33.78 28.05
C LEU A 525 -15.80 34.01 28.40
N LYS A 526 -15.50 35.08 29.16
CA LYS A 526 -14.22 35.33 29.83
C LYS A 526 -14.36 35.03 31.33
N VAL A 527 -13.49 34.17 31.88
CA VAL A 527 -13.35 33.97 33.33
C VAL A 527 -12.01 34.56 33.77
N ARG A 528 -12.03 35.47 34.75
CA ARG A 528 -10.85 36.00 35.46
C ARG A 528 -10.56 35.11 36.67
N CYS A 529 -9.34 34.63 36.79
CA CYS A 529 -8.81 34.06 38.03
C CYS A 529 -8.55 35.18 39.06
N LYS A 530 -8.93 34.94 40.31
CA LYS A 530 -8.21 35.42 41.49
C LYS A 530 -7.59 34.21 42.16
#